data_AF-A0A4R4NG89-F1
#
_entry.id   AF-A0A4R4NG89-F1
#
_cell.length_a   1.000
_cell.length_b   1.000
_cell.length_c   1.000
_cell.angle_alpha   90.00
_cell.angle_beta   90.00
_cell.angle_gamma   90.00
#
_symmetry.space_group_name_H-M   'P 1'
#
loop_
_entity.id
_entity.type
_entity.pdbx_description
1 polymer ?
#
loop_
_entity_poly.entity_id
_entity_poly.type
_entity_poly.pdbx_seq_one_letter_code
_entity_poly.pdbx_strand_id
1 'polypeptide(L)'
;MTETAPAAASAPSLAFGIGPDGTYTRSGQATAFVLGLLTTFAFLPLTVVAALLYTRAETRFTEDPARARTLVNWSWLCVTVPVVIAVAAGAAVALAR
;
A
#
# COMPACT_ATOMS: atom_id res chain seq x y z
N MET A 1 -25.67 39.73 30.15
CA MET A 1 -26.17 38.46 29.57
C MET A 1 -25.20 38.09 28.46
N THR A 2 -24.31 37.14 28.73
CA THR A 2 -23.28 36.70 27.77
C THR A 2 -23.83 35.48 27.05
N GLU A 3 -24.26 35.66 25.81
CA GLU A 3 -24.70 34.55 24.96
C GLU A 3 -23.45 33.86 24.40
N THR A 4 -23.08 32.72 24.97
CA THR A 4 -22.07 31.83 24.39
C THR A 4 -22.63 31.25 23.11
N ALA A 5 -22.21 31.80 21.97
CA ALA A 5 -22.48 31.24 20.65
C ALA A 5 -22.07 29.75 20.62
N PRO A 6 -22.87 28.86 20.00
CA PRO A 6 -22.52 27.46 19.91
C PRO A 6 -21.22 27.35 19.11
N ALA A 7 -20.21 26.69 19.69
CA ALA A 7 -19.01 26.33 18.95
C ALA A 7 -19.46 25.53 17.72
N ALA A 8 -19.15 26.04 16.52
CA ALA A 8 -19.44 25.35 15.28
C ALA A 8 -18.78 23.97 15.35
N ALA A 9 -19.59 22.92 15.49
CA ALA A 9 -19.10 21.55 15.48
C ALA A 9 -18.35 21.33 14.17
N SER A 10 -17.08 20.92 14.23
CA SER A 10 -16.31 20.58 13.04
C SER A 10 -17.10 19.55 12.23
N ALA A 11 -17.55 19.93 11.04
CA ALA A 11 -18.23 19.01 10.15
C ALA A 11 -17.35 17.77 9.96
N PRO A 12 -17.90 16.55 10.05
CA PRO A 12 -17.09 15.35 9.90
C PRO A 12 -16.32 15.41 8.59
N SER A 13 -14.99 15.30 8.67
CA SER A 13 -14.14 15.14 7.49
C SER A 13 -14.60 13.88 6.77
N LEU A 14 -15.36 14.03 5.68
CA LEU A 14 -15.77 12.90 4.85
C LEU A 14 -14.54 12.20 4.33
N ALA A 15 -14.40 10.92 4.67
CA ALA A 15 -13.32 10.08 4.16
C ALA A 15 -13.38 10.04 2.63
N PHE A 16 -12.21 10.00 1.99
CA PHE A 16 -12.13 10.02 0.53
C PHE A 16 -12.94 8.88 -0.10
N GLY A 17 -13.81 9.24 -1.04
CA GLY A 17 -14.66 8.28 -1.75
C GLY A 17 -15.91 7.84 -0.99
N ILE A 18 -16.16 8.36 0.21
CA ILE A 18 -17.35 8.08 1.02
C ILE A 18 -18.33 9.26 0.93
N GLY A 19 -19.61 8.94 0.66
CA GLY A 19 -20.71 9.88 0.60
C GLY A 19 -21.21 10.31 1.99
N PRO A 20 -22.09 11.33 2.05
CA PRO A 20 -22.66 11.83 3.31
C PRO A 20 -23.55 10.80 4.03
N ASP A 21 -24.02 9.78 3.31
CA ASP A 21 -24.76 8.64 3.81
C ASP A 21 -23.85 7.52 4.37
N GLY A 22 -22.53 7.70 4.31
CA GLY A 22 -21.54 6.72 4.77
C GLY A 22 -21.26 5.60 3.77
N THR A 23 -21.87 5.62 2.58
CA THR A 23 -21.62 4.62 1.54
C THR A 23 -20.52 5.07 0.59
N TYR A 24 -19.93 4.15 -0.18
CA TYR A 24 -19.00 4.56 -1.23
C TYR A 24 -19.71 5.33 -2.33
N THR A 25 -19.17 6.50 -2.69
CA THR A 25 -19.45 7.13 -3.98
C THR A 25 -19.05 6.18 -5.11
N ARG A 26 -19.68 6.30 -6.29
CA ARG A 26 -19.34 5.46 -7.46
C ARG A 26 -17.84 5.53 -7.81
N SER A 27 -17.24 6.72 -7.72
CA SER A 27 -15.81 6.90 -7.94
C SER A 27 -14.97 6.27 -6.82
N GLY A 28 -15.36 6.44 -5.55
CA GLY A 28 -14.72 5.78 -4.41
C GLY A 28 -14.70 4.25 -4.54
N GLN A 29 -15.83 3.67 -4.93
CA GLN A 29 -15.94 2.23 -5.18
C GLN A 29 -15.04 1.77 -6.33
N ALA A 30 -15.03 2.50 -7.45
CA ALA A 30 -14.16 2.17 -8.58
C ALA A 30 -12.67 2.26 -8.21
N THR A 31 -12.26 3.31 -7.50
CA THR A 31 -10.88 3.47 -7.02
C THR A 31 -10.49 2.36 -6.04
N ALA A 32 -11.37 2.03 -5.08
CA ALA A 32 -11.12 0.95 -4.13
C ALA A 32 -10.98 -0.41 -4.83
N PHE A 33 -11.84 -0.69 -5.81
CA PHE A 33 -11.76 -1.91 -6.61
C PHE A 33 -10.45 -1.98 -7.40
N VAL A 34 -10.09 -0.92 -8.12
CA VAL A 34 -8.84 -0.88 -8.91
C VAL A 34 -7.63 -1.03 -8.00
N LEU A 35 -7.58 -0.35 -6.85
CA LEU A 35 -6.50 -0.49 -5.87
C LEU A 35 -6.41 -1.91 -5.32
N GLY A 36 -7.54 -2.52 -4.97
CA GLY A 36 -7.58 -3.92 -4.51
C GLY A 36 -7.09 -4.90 -5.58
N LEU A 37 -7.48 -4.67 -6.84
CA LEU A 37 -7.06 -5.50 -7.97
C LEU A 37 -5.56 -5.34 -8.25
N LEU A 38 -5.04 -4.11 -8.31
CA LEU A 38 -3.61 -3.85 -8.45
C LEU A 38 -2.81 -4.45 -7.30
N THR A 39 -3.30 -4.33 -6.07
CA THR A 39 -2.64 -4.94 -4.90
C THR A 39 -2.59 -6.46 -5.06
N THR A 40 -3.71 -7.09 -5.40
CA THR A 40 -3.78 -8.55 -5.55
C THR A 40 -2.86 -9.04 -6.67
N PHE A 41 -2.94 -8.44 -7.86
CA PHE A 41 -2.18 -8.91 -9.02
C PHE A 41 -0.71 -8.47 -9.05
N ALA A 42 -0.33 -7.44 -8.29
CA ALA A 42 1.08 -7.05 -8.16
C ALA A 42 1.74 -7.68 -6.92
N PHE A 43 1.16 -7.51 -5.73
CA PHE A 43 1.81 -7.90 -4.48
C PHE A 43 1.79 -9.41 -4.28
N LEU A 44 0.68 -10.10 -4.59
CA LEU A 44 0.59 -11.55 -4.38
C LEU A 44 1.67 -12.32 -5.17
N PRO A 45 1.80 -12.17 -6.50
CA PRO A 45 2.83 -12.90 -7.24
C PRO A 45 4.24 -12.48 -6.82
N LEU A 46 4.48 -11.19 -6.54
CA LEU A 46 5.79 -10.73 -6.06
C LEU A 46 6.15 -11.36 -4.70
N THR A 47 5.18 -11.52 -3.80
CA THR A 47 5.38 -12.19 -2.52
C THR A 47 5.73 -13.66 -2.72
N VAL A 48 5.06 -14.35 -3.64
CA VAL A 48 5.39 -15.74 -4.01
C VAL A 48 6.81 -15.82 -4.57
N VAL A 49 7.17 -14.94 -5.51
CA VAL A 49 8.54 -14.88 -6.08
C VAL A 49 9.57 -14.61 -4.98
N ALA A 50 9.30 -13.67 -4.07
CA ALA A 50 10.19 -13.37 -2.95
C ALA A 50 10.45 -14.60 -2.08
N ALA A 51 9.40 -15.35 -1.72
CA ALA A 51 9.52 -16.58 -0.94
C ALA A 51 10.38 -17.62 -1.67
N LEU A 52 10.11 -17.84 -2.97
CA LEU A 52 10.88 -18.80 -3.78
C LEU A 52 12.36 -18.41 -3.89
N LEU A 53 12.66 -17.13 -4.11
CA LEU A 53 14.04 -16.64 -4.17
C LEU A 53 14.77 -16.83 -2.84
N TYR A 54 14.09 -16.56 -1.73
CA TYR A 54 14.65 -16.74 -0.40
C TYR A 54 14.96 -18.21 -0.10
N THR A 55 13.99 -19.12 -0.32
CA THR A 55 14.21 -20.56 -0.17
C THR A 55 15.36 -21.07 -1.06
N ARG A 56 15.50 -20.54 -2.28
CA ARG A 56 16.61 -20.91 -3.18
C ARG A 56 17.94 -20.33 -2.73
N ALA A 57 17.96 -19.21 -2.01
CA ALA A 57 19.18 -18.67 -1.41
C ALA A 57 19.68 -19.56 -0.29
N GLU A 58 18.78 -20.07 0.55
CA GLU A 58 19.11 -20.93 1.70
C GLU A 58 19.92 -22.16 1.29
N THR A 59 19.57 -22.79 0.17
CA THR A 59 20.30 -23.97 -0.32
C THR A 59 21.64 -23.65 -0.96
N ARG A 60 21.97 -22.36 -1.17
CA ARG A 60 23.18 -21.92 -1.89
C ARG A 60 24.24 -21.28 -1.01
N PHE A 61 23.95 -20.97 0.25
CA PHE A 61 24.91 -20.28 1.12
C PHE A 61 26.24 -21.02 1.31
N THR A 62 26.18 -22.35 1.39
CA THR A 62 27.36 -23.20 1.62
C THR A 62 28.25 -23.30 0.38
N GLU A 63 27.65 -23.28 -0.81
CA GLU A 63 28.35 -23.48 -2.09
C GLU A 63 28.81 -22.15 -2.72
N ASP A 64 27.92 -21.16 -2.72
CA ASP A 64 28.13 -19.88 -3.38
C ASP A 64 27.43 -18.76 -2.57
N PRO A 65 28.11 -18.22 -1.54
CA PRO A 65 27.54 -17.19 -0.69
C PRO A 65 27.29 -15.87 -1.43
N ALA A 66 28.03 -15.60 -2.51
CA ALA A 66 27.82 -14.38 -3.30
C ALA A 66 26.48 -14.44 -4.02
N ARG A 67 26.18 -15.57 -4.68
CA ARG A 67 24.91 -15.77 -5.37
C ARG A 67 23.74 -15.88 -4.40
N ALA A 68 23.92 -16.50 -3.24
CA ALA A 68 22.90 -16.54 -2.20
C ALA A 68 22.48 -15.13 -1.74
N ARG A 69 23.44 -14.23 -1.49
CA ARG A 69 23.14 -12.82 -1.15
C ARG A 69 22.38 -12.10 -2.26
N THR A 70 22.74 -12.33 -3.52
CA THR A 70 22.01 -11.76 -4.67
C THR A 70 20.55 -12.21 -4.67
N LEU A 71 20.28 -13.50 -4.44
CA LEU A 71 18.91 -14.03 -4.35
C LEU A 71 18.12 -13.42 -3.18
N VAL A 72 18.76 -13.26 -2.01
CA VAL A 72 18.15 -12.57 -0.86
C VAL A 72 17.83 -11.11 -1.20
N ASN A 73 18.75 -10.39 -1.83
CA ASN A 73 18.52 -9.00 -2.24
C ASN A 73 17.33 -8.90 -3.20
N TRP A 74 17.23 -9.80 -4.17
CA TRP A 74 16.08 -9.84 -5.09
C TRP A 74 14.76 -10.19 -4.38
N SER A 75 14.80 -11.11 -3.41
CA SER A 75 13.64 -11.42 -2.57
C SER A 75 13.15 -10.17 -1.84
N TRP A 76 14.06 -9.43 -1.20
CA TRP A 76 13.73 -8.16 -0.55
C TRP A 76 13.17 -7.13 -1.53
N LEU A 77 13.77 -6.98 -2.71
CA LEU A 77 13.29 -6.04 -3.73
C LEU A 77 11.84 -6.34 -4.17
N CYS A 78 11.47 -7.61 -4.32
CA CYS A 78 10.10 -8.00 -4.64
C CYS A 78 9.08 -7.52 -3.60
N VAL A 79 9.48 -7.37 -2.33
CA VAL A 79 8.60 -6.93 -1.23
C VAL A 79 8.68 -5.42 -1.03
N THR A 80 9.88 -4.83 -0.98
CA THR A 80 10.06 -3.44 -0.58
C THR A 80 9.70 -2.46 -1.69
N VAL A 81 10.00 -2.77 -2.96
CA VAL A 81 9.76 -1.85 -4.07
C VAL A 81 8.27 -1.52 -4.22
N PRO A 82 7.33 -2.49 -4.25
CA PRO A 82 5.90 -2.18 -4.33
C PRO A 82 5.41 -1.34 -3.15
N VAL A 83 5.90 -1.61 -1.94
CA VAL A 83 5.54 -0.85 -0.73
C VAL A 83 6.00 0.60 -0.84
N VAL A 84 7.26 0.83 -1.24
CA VAL A 84 7.80 2.20 -1.42
C VAL A 84 7.03 2.94 -2.49
N ILE A 85 6.69 2.30 -3.62
CA ILE A 85 5.87 2.90 -4.68
C ILE A 85 4.48 3.27 -4.15
N ALA A 86 3.82 2.39 -3.40
CA ALA A 86 2.50 2.65 -2.84
C ALA A 86 2.52 3.82 -1.85
N VAL A 87 3.53 3.88 -0.98
CA VAL A 87 3.72 4.99 -0.02
C VAL A 87 3.98 6.30 -0.76
N ALA A 88 4.88 6.31 -1.76
CA ALA A 88 5.19 7.50 -2.55
C ALA A 88 3.96 8.00 -3.32
N ALA A 89 3.18 7.11 -3.92
CA ALA A 89 1.93 7.46 -4.60
C ALA A 89 0.90 8.05 -3.62
N GLY A 90 0.73 7.44 -2.44
CA GLY A 90 -0.14 7.97 -1.39
C GLY A 90 0.28 9.36 -0.91
N ALA A 91 1.57 9.57 -0.68
CA ALA A 91 2.12 10.87 -0.30
C ALA A 91 1.92 11.93 -1.39
N ALA A 92 2.16 11.59 -2.66
CA ALA A 92 1.95 12.49 -3.78
C ALA A 92 0.48 12.91 -3.91
N VAL A 93 -0.46 11.97 -3.72
CA VAL A 93 -1.90 12.29 -3.71
C VAL A 93 -2.27 13.17 -2.52
N ALA A 94 -1.68 12.93 -1.34
CA ALA A 94 -1.93 13.75 -0.15
C ALA A 94 -1.41 15.18 -0.32
N LEU A 95 -0.26 15.37 -0.96
CA LEU A 95 0.34 16.68 -1.23
C LEU A 95 -0.34 17.46 -2.37
N ALA A 96 -1.06 16.76 -3.25
CA ALA A 96 -1.80 17.37 -4.36
C ALA A 96 -3.20 17.89 -3.98
N ARG A 97 -3.59 17.74 -2.70
CA ARG A 97 -4.86 18.24 -2.15
C ARG A 97 -4.61 19.49 -1.32
#